data_AF-A0A1W0XFL7-F1
#
_entry.id   AF-A0A1W0XFL7-F1
#
_cell.length_a   1.000
_cell.length_b   1.000
_cell.length_c   1.000
_cell.angle_alpha   90.00
_cell.angle_beta   90.00
_cell.angle_gamma   90.00
#
_symmetry.space_group_name_H-M   'P 1'
#
loop_
_entity.id
_entity.type
_entity.pdbx_description
1 polymer ?
#
loop_
_entity_poly.entity_id
_entity_poly.type
_entity_poly.pdbx_seq_one_letter_code
_entity_poly.pdbx_strand_id
1 'polypeptide(L)'
;MQNPNRRLPNRNRTADREQSKTTPPRTAANRATDKPLKPRGAVCTPLSCTSIHVKHTRIKLEYKERQDRGYQSEVRQTPCDSWRDCCSCGSGSYSLPLETSWPVEHLMADPPGLDKFAYRVRDLRGQSIPMSRYETSQRNIVLQGGCFAGQLTSLGKKQLYDLGQRLRKEYVDGRKCIPGTYNADDIYVRSTNIIRTVESALWLVSGLCGLQKSGSDSAPTAPDPIEIFASTEEEEILYPNYPFCNDLGRLLWSSWCG
;
A
#
# COMPACT_ATOMS: atom_id res chain seq x y z
N MET A 1 -12.49 -53.05 -8.19
CA MET A 1 -13.93 -52.96 -8.50
C MET A 1 -14.12 -51.83 -9.51
N GLN A 2 -14.23 -52.17 -10.79
CA GLN A 2 -14.59 -51.26 -11.89
C GLN A 2 -16.04 -51.58 -12.29
N ASN A 3 -16.85 -50.56 -12.59
CA ASN A 3 -18.05 -50.75 -13.41
C ASN A 3 -18.15 -49.62 -14.47
N PRO A 4 -18.10 -49.97 -15.76
CA PRO A 4 -18.17 -49.05 -16.90
C PRO A 4 -19.58 -48.97 -17.54
N ASN A 5 -19.72 -48.03 -18.50
CA ASN A 5 -20.81 -47.87 -19.50
C ASN A 5 -21.99 -46.96 -19.17
N ARG A 6 -22.14 -45.87 -19.93
CA ARG A 6 -23.07 -45.72 -21.09
C ARG A 6 -23.05 -44.26 -21.57
N ARG A 7 -22.41 -43.97 -22.72
CA ARG A 7 -22.99 -43.75 -24.07
C ARG A 7 -23.99 -42.59 -24.19
N LEU A 8 -23.53 -41.54 -24.86
CA LEU A 8 -24.29 -40.49 -25.55
C LEU A 8 -25.29 -41.06 -26.58
N PRO A 9 -26.32 -40.28 -26.93
CA PRO A 9 -26.77 -40.22 -28.31
C PRO A 9 -26.76 -38.79 -28.88
N ASN A 10 -26.46 -38.75 -30.17
CA ASN A 10 -26.41 -37.62 -31.08
C ASN A 10 -27.60 -37.75 -32.05
N ARG A 11 -28.31 -36.66 -32.40
CA ARG A 11 -28.70 -36.26 -33.78
C ARG A 11 -29.90 -35.30 -33.88
N ASN A 12 -29.69 -34.25 -34.68
CA ASN A 12 -30.52 -33.67 -35.77
C ASN A 12 -31.92 -33.09 -35.44
N ARG A 13 -32.29 -31.84 -35.81
CA ARG A 13 -32.34 -31.07 -37.09
C ARG A 13 -33.78 -31.06 -37.67
N THR A 14 -34.40 -29.88 -37.72
CA THR A 14 -35.45 -29.34 -38.65
C THR A 14 -35.84 -27.96 -38.08
N ALA A 15 -35.59 -26.78 -38.67
CA ALA A 15 -35.91 -26.22 -39.99
C ALA A 15 -37.42 -26.09 -40.27
N ASP A 16 -37.89 -24.83 -40.35
CA ASP A 16 -39.03 -24.26 -41.11
C ASP A 16 -39.42 -22.90 -40.45
N ARG A 17 -39.73 -21.78 -41.12
CA ARG A 17 -39.95 -21.43 -42.53
C ARG A 17 -40.08 -19.89 -42.65
N GLU A 18 -39.65 -19.35 -43.79
CA GLU A 18 -39.67 -17.95 -44.24
C GLU A 18 -41.07 -17.31 -44.42
N GLN A 19 -41.11 -15.97 -44.46
CA GLN A 19 -41.72 -15.12 -45.53
C GLN A 19 -41.58 -13.62 -45.14
N SER A 20 -40.68 -12.82 -45.72
CA SER A 20 -40.70 -12.13 -47.04
C SER A 20 -41.78 -11.03 -47.19
N LYS A 21 -41.37 -9.79 -47.50
CA LYS A 21 -41.99 -8.81 -48.45
C LYS A 21 -41.30 -7.44 -48.34
N THR A 22 -40.37 -7.10 -49.24
CA THR A 22 -40.52 -6.33 -50.51
C THR A 22 -40.34 -4.81 -50.36
N THR A 23 -39.31 -4.30 -51.06
CA THR A 23 -38.87 -2.90 -51.20
C THR A 23 -39.38 -2.31 -52.53
N PRO A 24 -39.69 -1.00 -52.62
CA PRO A 24 -39.81 -0.28 -53.89
C PRO A 24 -38.59 0.64 -54.20
N PRO A 25 -38.40 1.10 -55.44
CA PRO A 25 -37.09 1.44 -56.00
C PRO A 25 -36.69 2.94 -55.95
N ARG A 26 -35.42 3.16 -56.34
CA ARG A 26 -34.59 4.38 -56.34
C ARG A 26 -35.17 5.58 -57.10
N THR A 27 -34.85 6.78 -56.61
CA THR A 27 -34.64 7.99 -57.43
C THR A 27 -33.44 8.81 -56.92
N ALA A 28 -32.85 9.56 -57.84
CA ALA A 28 -31.46 10.01 -57.85
C ALA A 28 -31.20 11.35 -57.14
N ALA A 29 -29.91 11.52 -56.79
CA ALA A 29 -29.10 12.74 -56.74
C ALA A 29 -29.63 14.00 -56.03
N ASN A 30 -28.84 14.53 -55.09
CA ASN A 30 -28.18 15.83 -55.29
C ASN A 30 -27.09 16.09 -54.23
N ARG A 31 -25.95 16.57 -54.73
CA ARG A 31 -24.76 17.03 -54.01
C ARG A 31 -25.03 18.46 -53.52
N ALA A 32 -24.92 18.73 -52.21
CA ALA A 32 -24.85 20.09 -51.69
C ALA A 32 -24.11 20.16 -50.35
N THR A 33 -22.91 20.74 -50.45
CA THR A 33 -22.23 21.64 -49.52
C THR A 33 -21.84 21.16 -48.11
N ASP A 34 -20.53 20.90 -47.98
CA ASP A 34 -19.77 20.92 -46.71
C ASP A 34 -20.03 22.22 -45.94
N LYS A 35 -20.65 22.09 -44.75
CA LYS A 35 -20.59 23.10 -43.70
C LYS A 35 -19.54 22.67 -42.67
N PRO A 36 -18.64 23.56 -42.24
CA PRO A 36 -17.60 23.19 -41.29
C PRO A 36 -18.22 22.80 -39.94
N LEU A 37 -17.91 21.58 -39.48
CA LEU A 37 -18.20 21.13 -38.13
C LEU A 37 -17.44 22.02 -37.13
N LYS A 38 -18.18 22.87 -36.42
CA LYS A 38 -17.68 23.57 -35.24
C LYS A 38 -17.19 22.52 -34.23
N PRO A 39 -15.97 22.61 -33.68
CA PRO A 39 -15.51 21.63 -32.70
C PRO A 39 -16.41 21.77 -31.47
N ARG A 40 -17.22 20.74 -31.21
CA ARG A 40 -17.79 20.52 -29.89
C ARG A 40 -16.63 20.10 -28.99
N GLY A 41 -15.94 21.09 -28.43
CA GLY A 41 -15.17 20.87 -27.23
C GLY A 41 -16.14 20.40 -26.16
N ALA A 42 -16.24 19.08 -25.98
CA ALA A 42 -16.82 18.51 -24.78
C ALA A 42 -15.86 18.87 -23.65
N VAL A 43 -16.06 20.05 -23.07
CA VAL A 43 -15.55 20.34 -21.74
C VAL A 43 -16.28 19.36 -20.84
N CYS A 44 -15.58 18.32 -20.38
CA CYS A 44 -16.03 17.54 -19.23
C CYS A 44 -16.08 18.50 -18.05
N THR A 45 -17.23 19.11 -17.82
CA THR A 45 -17.51 19.71 -16.53
C THR A 45 -17.46 18.57 -15.52
N PRO A 46 -16.75 18.73 -14.38
CA PRO A 46 -16.85 17.74 -13.32
C PRO A 46 -18.32 17.65 -12.98
N LEU A 47 -18.89 16.45 -13.11
CA LEU A 47 -20.25 16.17 -12.69
C LEU A 47 -20.41 16.77 -11.29
N SER A 48 -21.42 17.62 -11.11
CA SER A 48 -21.84 18.08 -9.80
C SER A 48 -22.12 16.85 -8.95
N CYS A 49 -21.14 16.49 -8.13
CA CYS A 49 -21.07 15.20 -7.45
C CYS A 49 -21.84 15.29 -6.12
N THR A 50 -22.99 15.96 -6.11
CA THR A 50 -23.76 16.26 -4.90
C THR A 50 -24.55 15.06 -4.38
N SER A 51 -24.59 13.95 -5.12
CA SER A 51 -25.33 12.74 -4.73
C SER A 51 -24.43 11.53 -4.39
N ILE A 52 -23.10 11.69 -4.38
CA ILE A 52 -22.19 10.59 -4.01
C ILE A 52 -21.88 10.64 -2.52
N HIS A 53 -22.26 9.59 -1.80
CA HIS A 53 -21.91 9.39 -0.39
C HIS A 53 -20.80 8.34 -0.28
N VAL A 54 -19.65 8.72 0.29
CA VAL A 54 -18.56 7.78 0.59
C VAL A 54 -18.99 6.90 1.77
N LYS A 55 -19.14 5.59 1.54
CA LYS A 55 -19.50 4.61 2.58
C LYS A 55 -18.30 3.94 3.24
N HIS A 56 -17.18 3.86 2.53
CA HIS A 56 -15.98 3.19 3.00
C HIS A 56 -14.74 3.79 2.34
N THR A 57 -13.67 4.00 3.12
CA THR A 57 -12.39 4.50 2.64
C THR A 57 -11.30 3.51 3.03
N ARG A 58 -10.55 3.02 2.03
CA ARG A 58 -9.39 2.15 2.26
C ARG A 58 -8.12 2.88 1.88
N ILE A 59 -7.22 3.03 2.85
CA ILE A 59 -5.92 3.67 2.66
C ILE A 59 -4.86 2.58 2.78
N LYS A 60 -4.17 2.28 1.67
CA LYS A 60 -2.98 1.42 1.67
C LYS A 60 -1.74 2.30 1.63
N LEU A 61 -0.84 2.09 2.58
CA LEU A 61 0.39 2.87 2.69
C LEU A 61 1.57 1.96 2.82
N GLU A 62 2.63 2.38 2.15
CA GLU A 62 3.98 1.91 2.42
C GLU A 62 4.61 2.84 3.47
N TYR A 63 5.50 2.28 4.29
CA TYR A 63 6.23 3.04 5.30
C TYR A 63 7.02 4.18 4.63
N LYS A 64 7.26 5.26 5.38
CA LYS A 64 8.06 6.38 4.92
C LYS A 64 9.53 6.21 5.28
N GLU A 65 10.32 7.26 5.10
CA GLU A 65 11.77 7.29 5.23
C GLU A 65 12.30 6.37 6.35
N ARG A 66 13.19 5.47 5.95
CA ARG A 66 13.83 4.48 6.81
C ARG A 66 15.32 4.67 6.80
N GLN A 67 15.95 4.22 7.87
CA GLN A 67 17.37 3.95 7.84
C GLN A 67 17.70 2.87 6.79
N ASP A 68 18.75 3.10 6.01
CA ASP A 68 19.23 2.11 5.07
C ASP A 68 20.19 1.13 5.74
N ARG A 69 20.14 -0.15 5.34
CA ARG A 69 21.26 -1.05 5.64
C ARG A 69 22.42 -0.47 4.84
N GLY A 70 23.43 0.07 5.50
CA GLY A 70 24.58 0.72 4.86
C GLY A 70 25.20 -0.16 3.79
N TYR A 71 24.75 0.02 2.55
CA TYR A 71 25.41 -0.40 1.33
C TYR A 71 24.90 0.53 0.21
N GLN A 72 25.20 1.82 0.33
CA GLN A 72 25.27 2.63 -0.88
C GLN A 72 26.55 2.22 -1.60
N SER A 73 26.47 1.17 -2.41
CA SER A 73 27.42 1.07 -3.52
C SER A 73 27.16 2.29 -4.39
N GLU A 74 28.11 3.21 -4.43
CA GLU A 74 28.17 4.22 -5.46
C GLU A 74 28.27 3.47 -6.80
N VAL A 75 27.14 3.25 -7.46
CA VAL A 75 27.11 2.62 -8.78
C VAL A 75 27.69 3.65 -9.74
N ARG A 76 29.02 3.70 -9.85
CA ARG A 76 29.64 4.12 -11.10
C ARG A 76 29.20 3.09 -12.13
N GLN A 77 28.26 3.48 -12.97
CA GLN A 77 27.96 2.78 -14.21
C GLN A 77 29.24 2.81 -15.06
N THR A 78 30.14 1.85 -14.85
CA THR A 78 31.04 1.43 -15.91
C THR A 78 30.19 0.65 -16.91
N PRO A 79 30.15 1.02 -18.19
CA PRO A 79 29.43 0.23 -19.18
C PRO A 79 30.13 -1.13 -19.29
N CYS A 80 29.46 -2.19 -18.88
CA CYS A 80 29.87 -3.55 -19.15
C CYS A 80 29.08 -4.02 -20.38
N ASP A 81 29.74 -4.07 -21.53
CA ASP A 81 29.13 -4.48 -22.81
C ASP A 81 28.99 -6.01 -22.97
N SER A 82 29.37 -6.82 -21.96
CA SER A 82 29.08 -8.25 -21.97
C SER A 82 29.05 -8.90 -20.57
N TRP A 83 28.21 -9.92 -20.42
CA TRP A 83 28.01 -10.68 -19.18
C TRP A 83 29.24 -11.51 -18.72
N ARG A 84 30.30 -11.61 -19.53
CA ARG A 84 31.49 -12.41 -19.18
C ARG A 84 32.52 -11.66 -18.33
N ASP A 85 32.42 -10.34 -18.22
CA ASP A 85 33.47 -9.51 -17.62
C ASP A 85 33.31 -9.26 -16.11
N CYS A 86 32.23 -9.70 -15.47
CA CYS A 86 31.98 -9.47 -14.04
C CYS A 86 32.92 -10.25 -13.09
N CYS A 87 33.67 -11.26 -13.55
CA CYS A 87 34.49 -12.09 -12.66
C CYS A 87 35.95 -11.64 -12.50
N SER A 88 36.41 -10.56 -13.16
CA SER A 88 37.84 -10.21 -13.21
C SER A 88 38.21 -8.81 -12.71
N CYS A 89 37.31 -8.05 -12.11
CA CYS A 89 37.69 -6.77 -11.49
C CYS A 89 38.40 -7.00 -10.14
N GLY A 90 39.73 -7.09 -10.22
CA GLY A 90 40.63 -7.15 -9.09
C GLY A 90 40.70 -5.85 -8.29
N SER A 91 40.88 -6.02 -6.98
CA SER A 91 41.74 -5.21 -6.11
C SER A 91 41.83 -3.70 -6.39
N GLY A 92 40.70 -3.01 -6.31
CA GLY A 92 40.71 -1.59 -5.98
C GLY A 92 40.89 -1.43 -4.47
N SER A 93 41.78 -0.55 -4.02
CA SER A 93 41.79 -0.10 -2.63
C SER A 93 40.50 0.68 -2.36
N TYR A 94 39.50 0.00 -1.80
CA TYR A 94 38.29 0.65 -1.33
C TYR A 94 38.65 1.51 -0.11
N SER A 95 38.60 2.84 -0.25
CA SER A 95 38.36 3.66 0.93
C SER A 95 37.01 3.23 1.48
N LEU A 96 36.96 2.73 2.70
CA LEU A 96 35.69 2.47 3.39
C LEU A 96 34.84 3.75 3.25
N PRO A 97 33.63 3.68 2.66
CA PRO A 97 32.76 4.85 2.64
C PRO A 97 32.62 5.32 4.09
N LEU A 98 32.71 6.63 4.30
CA LEU A 98 32.46 7.25 5.61
C LEU A 98 31.16 6.65 6.14
N GLU A 99 31.29 5.78 7.15
CA GLU A 99 30.16 5.08 7.71
C GLU A 99 29.26 6.15 8.32
N THR A 100 28.03 6.25 7.79
CA THR A 100 27.11 7.29 8.21
C THR A 100 26.67 6.98 9.62
N SER A 101 26.89 7.92 10.54
CA SER A 101 26.45 7.79 11.93
C SER A 101 24.95 8.09 12.05
N TRP A 102 24.24 7.24 12.79
CA TRP A 102 22.81 7.30 13.01
C TRP A 102 22.50 7.54 14.50
N PRO A 103 22.63 8.79 14.98
CA PRO A 103 22.38 9.10 16.38
C PRO A 103 20.91 8.91 16.76
N VAL A 104 20.67 8.00 17.72
CA VAL A 104 19.32 7.67 18.23
C VAL A 104 18.55 8.91 18.69
N GLU A 105 19.21 9.78 19.45
CA GLU A 105 18.60 10.94 20.13
C GLU A 105 17.82 11.86 19.18
N HIS A 106 18.33 12.09 17.96
CA HIS A 106 17.72 13.02 17.03
C HIS A 106 16.98 12.32 15.89
N LEU A 107 17.52 11.19 15.42
CA LEU A 107 16.96 10.51 14.25
C LEU A 107 15.82 9.57 14.61
N MET A 108 15.73 9.05 15.83
CA MET A 108 14.69 8.08 16.23
C MET A 108 13.70 8.67 17.24
N ALA A 109 13.97 9.86 17.79
CA ALA A 109 13.04 10.55 18.69
C ALA A 109 11.70 10.87 18.02
N ASP A 110 10.69 11.05 18.85
CA ASP A 110 9.40 11.56 18.40
C ASP A 110 9.54 13.03 17.94
N PRO A 111 8.87 13.45 16.86
CA PRO A 111 8.98 14.82 16.38
C PRO A 111 8.51 15.83 17.45
N PRO A 112 9.24 16.92 17.67
CA PRO A 112 8.88 17.90 18.68
C PRO A 112 7.53 18.57 18.36
N GLY A 113 6.70 18.74 19.39
CA GLY A 113 5.40 19.41 19.27
C GLY A 113 4.30 18.57 18.62
N LEU A 114 4.56 17.30 18.30
CA LEU A 114 3.54 16.38 17.79
C LEU A 114 3.20 15.33 18.86
N ASP A 115 1.95 15.33 19.26
CA ASP A 115 1.41 14.33 20.18
C ASP A 115 0.99 13.06 19.39
N LYS A 116 1.19 11.88 19.98
CA LYS A 116 0.73 10.60 19.42
C LYS A 116 -0.13 9.84 20.42
N PHE A 117 -1.02 9.00 19.93
CA PHE A 117 -1.81 8.11 20.79
C PHE A 117 -0.95 7.01 21.40
N ALA A 118 -1.41 6.44 22.52
CA ALA A 118 -0.99 5.12 22.92
C ALA A 118 -1.52 4.08 21.91
N TYR A 119 -0.90 2.90 21.85
CA TYR A 119 -1.34 1.84 20.93
C TYR A 119 -1.13 0.45 21.52
N ARG A 120 -1.87 -0.52 20.98
CA ARG A 120 -1.70 -1.95 21.24
C ARG A 120 -1.64 -2.69 19.92
N VAL A 121 -0.77 -3.70 19.84
CA VAL A 121 -0.68 -4.59 18.68
C VAL A 121 -1.29 -5.92 19.03
N ARG A 122 -2.21 -6.40 18.19
CA ARG A 122 -2.91 -7.68 18.38
C ARG A 122 -2.92 -8.48 17.10
N ASP A 123 -3.11 -9.78 17.21
CA ASP A 123 -3.39 -10.63 16.07
C ASP A 123 -4.78 -10.31 15.47
N LEU A 124 -5.10 -10.83 14.28
CA LEU A 124 -6.40 -10.62 13.62
C LEU A 124 -7.60 -11.15 14.43
N ARG A 125 -7.36 -11.94 15.49
CA ARG A 125 -8.38 -12.48 16.41
C ARG A 125 -8.46 -11.69 17.72
N GLY A 126 -7.66 -10.63 17.89
CA GLY A 126 -7.63 -9.79 19.08
C GLY A 126 -6.76 -10.31 20.22
N GLN A 127 -5.88 -11.30 19.97
CA GLN A 127 -4.95 -11.88 20.94
C GLN A 127 -3.59 -11.16 20.90
N SER A 128 -2.76 -11.35 21.93
CA SER A 128 -1.38 -10.84 21.91
C SER A 128 -0.57 -11.52 20.81
N ILE A 129 0.19 -10.75 20.05
CA ILE A 129 1.07 -11.26 19.00
C ILE A 129 2.53 -11.05 19.41
N PRO A 130 3.41 -12.08 19.29
CA PRO A 130 4.84 -11.90 19.53
C PRO A 130 5.47 -11.09 18.41
N MET A 131 6.68 -10.59 18.65
CA MET A 131 7.48 -9.92 17.62
C MET A 131 7.79 -10.89 16.47
N SER A 132 7.76 -10.39 15.23
CA SER A 132 8.09 -11.19 14.06
C SER A 132 9.57 -11.57 14.01
N ARG A 133 9.89 -12.66 13.32
CA ARG A 133 11.29 -13.11 13.11
C ARG A 133 12.08 -12.05 12.36
N TYR A 134 11.45 -11.39 11.40
CA TYR A 134 12.03 -10.25 10.68
C TYR A 134 12.48 -9.16 11.68
N GLU A 135 11.59 -8.72 12.57
CA GLU A 135 11.91 -7.69 13.57
C GLU A 135 12.99 -8.13 14.54
N THR A 136 12.93 -9.37 15.03
CA THR A 136 13.99 -9.95 15.85
C THR A 136 15.34 -9.94 15.14
N SER A 137 15.38 -10.25 13.84
CA SER A 137 16.61 -10.25 13.05
C SER A 137 17.21 -8.85 12.86
N GLN A 138 16.37 -7.81 12.71
CA GLN A 138 16.86 -6.44 12.55
C GLN A 138 17.46 -5.88 13.84
N ARG A 139 16.89 -6.26 14.99
CA ARG A 139 17.40 -5.83 16.31
C ARG A 139 18.79 -6.38 16.64
N ASN A 140 19.21 -7.46 15.97
CA ASN A 140 20.57 -7.99 16.08
C ASN A 140 21.60 -7.15 15.31
N ILE A 141 21.16 -6.20 14.49
CA ILE A 141 22.03 -5.31 13.70
C ILE A 141 22.00 -3.92 14.36
N VAL A 142 23.04 -3.61 15.12
CA VAL A 142 23.24 -2.27 15.70
C VAL A 142 24.14 -1.47 14.77
N LEU A 143 23.64 -0.33 14.32
CA LEU A 143 24.34 0.55 13.40
C LEU A 143 25.14 1.60 14.18
N GLN A 144 26.15 2.19 13.53
CA GLN A 144 26.95 3.23 14.14
C GLN A 144 26.04 4.38 14.59
N GLY A 145 26.16 4.82 15.85
CA GLY A 145 25.22 5.76 16.48
C GLY A 145 24.17 5.11 17.39
N GLY A 146 24.12 3.78 17.44
CA GLY A 146 23.44 3.00 18.50
C GLY A 146 22.01 2.56 18.19
N CYS A 147 21.50 2.83 17.00
CA CYS A 147 20.16 2.41 16.59
C CYS A 147 20.14 1.02 15.95
N PHE A 148 18.97 0.39 15.93
CA PHE A 148 18.75 -0.86 15.22
C PHE A 148 18.48 -0.60 13.74
N ALA A 149 18.83 -1.55 12.88
CA ALA A 149 18.53 -1.46 11.46
C ALA A 149 17.01 -1.36 11.19
N GLY A 150 16.63 -0.52 10.24
CA GLY A 150 15.26 -0.45 9.73
C GLY A 150 14.25 0.21 10.68
N GLN A 151 14.70 1.00 11.66
CA GLN A 151 13.82 1.83 12.48
C GLN A 151 13.23 3.01 11.69
N LEU A 152 12.04 3.47 12.11
CA LEU A 152 11.37 4.63 11.53
C LEU A 152 11.97 5.92 12.10
N THR A 153 12.41 6.82 11.23
CA THR A 153 13.07 8.06 11.65
C THR A 153 12.06 9.12 12.12
N SER A 154 12.50 10.09 12.92
CA SER A 154 11.72 11.27 13.34
C SER A 154 11.13 12.01 12.14
N LEU A 155 11.89 12.16 11.06
CA LEU A 155 11.39 12.74 9.82
C LEU A 155 10.27 11.88 9.20
N GLY A 156 10.44 10.55 9.14
CA GLY A 156 9.41 9.61 8.69
C GLY A 156 8.13 9.72 9.52
N LYS A 157 8.24 9.78 10.86
CA LYS A 157 7.13 10.00 11.80
C LYS A 157 6.38 11.29 11.48
N LYS A 158 7.08 12.42 11.33
CA LYS A 158 6.50 13.72 10.97
C LYS A 158 5.77 13.66 9.62
N GLN A 159 6.40 13.08 8.60
CA GLN A 159 5.82 12.97 7.26
C GLN A 159 4.50 12.17 7.25
N LEU A 160 4.34 11.21 8.16
CA LEU A 160 3.12 10.42 8.32
C LEU A 160 2.05 11.17 9.11
N TYR A 161 2.44 11.88 10.15
CA TYR A 161 1.53 12.78 10.86
C TYR A 161 0.95 13.85 9.93
N ASP A 162 1.79 14.50 9.11
CA ASP A 162 1.37 15.49 8.11
C ASP A 162 0.50 14.87 7.00
N LEU A 163 0.69 13.59 6.69
CA LEU A 163 -0.21 12.86 5.81
C LEU A 163 -1.58 12.65 6.50
N GLY A 164 -1.61 12.25 7.76
CA GLY A 164 -2.82 12.14 8.57
C GLY A 164 -3.61 13.46 8.60
N GLN A 165 -2.93 14.59 8.83
CA GLN A 165 -3.57 15.91 8.81
C GLN A 165 -4.17 16.28 7.45
N ARG A 166 -3.51 15.92 6.35
CA ARG A 166 -4.06 16.13 5.00
C ARG A 166 -5.32 15.30 4.78
N LEU A 167 -5.30 14.03 5.21
CA LEU A 167 -6.46 13.15 5.14
C LEU A 167 -7.61 13.66 6.01
N ARG A 168 -7.32 14.26 7.18
CA ARG A 168 -8.34 14.89 8.03
C ARG A 168 -9.09 15.99 7.28
N LYS A 169 -8.36 16.92 6.65
CA LYS A 169 -8.99 18.03 5.88
C LYS A 169 -9.93 17.52 4.80
N GLU A 170 -9.56 16.43 4.12
CA GLU A 170 -10.38 15.86 3.05
C GLU A 170 -11.56 15.03 3.56
N TYR A 171 -11.31 14.07 4.46
CA TYR A 171 -12.28 13.02 4.82
C TYR A 171 -13.05 13.30 6.11
N VAL A 172 -12.46 14.04 7.06
CA VAL A 172 -13.12 14.44 8.32
C VAL A 172 -13.83 15.78 8.12
N ASP A 173 -13.11 16.82 7.71
CA ASP A 173 -13.68 18.18 7.66
C ASP A 173 -14.49 18.41 6.38
N GLY A 174 -13.94 18.02 5.23
CA GLY A 174 -14.55 18.22 3.92
C GLY A 174 -15.73 17.27 3.67
N ARG A 175 -15.45 15.97 3.56
CA ARG A 175 -16.46 14.95 3.21
C ARG A 175 -17.25 14.43 4.41
N LYS A 176 -16.77 14.66 5.64
CA LYS A 176 -17.41 14.20 6.90
C LYS A 176 -17.76 12.72 6.91
N CYS A 177 -16.91 11.89 6.29
CA CYS A 177 -17.10 10.45 6.21
C CYS A 177 -16.30 9.68 7.26
N ILE A 178 -15.34 10.33 7.93
CA ILE A 178 -14.57 9.78 9.06
C ILE A 178 -14.86 10.65 10.28
N PRO A 179 -15.11 10.07 11.47
CA PRO A 179 -15.31 10.84 12.69
C PRO A 179 -14.05 11.67 13.04
N GLY A 180 -14.27 12.83 13.65
CA GLY A 180 -13.18 13.74 14.04
C GLY A 180 -12.38 13.28 15.27
N THR A 181 -12.80 12.18 15.90
CA THR A 181 -12.17 11.56 17.07
C THR A 181 -11.97 10.07 16.80
N TYR A 182 -10.92 9.49 17.37
CA TYR A 182 -10.66 8.06 17.21
C TYR A 182 -11.76 7.23 17.89
N ASN A 183 -12.25 6.22 17.17
CA ASN A 183 -13.13 5.19 17.67
C ASN A 183 -12.75 3.86 17.00
N ALA A 184 -12.54 2.81 17.79
CA ALA A 184 -12.14 1.49 17.29
C ALA A 184 -13.22 0.83 16.42
N ASP A 185 -14.50 1.18 16.60
CA ASP A 185 -15.61 0.66 15.79
C ASP A 185 -15.66 1.31 14.40
N ASP A 186 -15.20 2.55 14.28
CA ASP A 186 -15.23 3.32 13.03
C ASP A 186 -13.93 3.19 12.22
N ILE A 187 -12.79 2.98 12.90
CA ILE A 187 -11.46 2.97 12.30
C ILE A 187 -10.75 1.65 12.59
N TYR A 188 -10.72 0.79 11.58
CA TYR A 188 -9.92 -0.44 11.59
C TYR A 188 -8.50 -0.20 11.07
N VAL A 189 -7.49 -0.48 11.89
CA VAL A 189 -6.08 -0.30 11.53
C VAL A 189 -5.39 -1.65 11.40
N ARG A 190 -4.84 -1.95 10.22
CA ARG A 190 -4.04 -3.16 9.97
C ARG A 190 -2.64 -2.78 9.50
N SER A 191 -1.63 -3.47 10.03
CA SER A 191 -0.23 -3.33 9.62
C SER A 191 0.44 -4.69 9.52
N THR A 192 1.61 -4.77 8.88
CA THR A 192 2.50 -5.93 9.04
C THR A 192 3.05 -5.95 10.47
N ASN A 193 3.42 -7.13 10.98
CA ASN A 193 4.06 -7.27 12.29
C ASN A 193 5.54 -6.81 12.27
N ILE A 194 5.74 -5.55 11.89
CA ILE A 194 7.02 -4.90 11.65
C ILE A 194 6.94 -3.52 12.33
N ILE A 195 7.88 -3.18 13.21
CA ILE A 195 7.74 -2.01 14.11
C ILE A 195 7.65 -0.71 13.31
N ARG A 196 8.48 -0.54 12.28
CA ARG A 196 8.41 0.67 11.43
C ARG A 196 7.04 0.86 10.79
N THR A 197 6.33 -0.22 10.43
CA THR A 197 5.00 -0.13 9.80
C THR A 197 3.90 0.08 10.84
N VAL A 198 4.05 -0.49 12.04
CA VAL A 198 3.16 -0.26 13.18
C VAL A 198 3.25 1.19 13.63
N GLU A 199 4.46 1.70 13.87
CA GLU A 199 4.69 3.10 14.18
C GLU A 199 4.20 4.01 13.04
N SER A 200 4.35 3.57 11.79
CA SER A 200 3.89 4.38 10.67
C SER A 200 2.37 4.58 10.70
N ALA A 201 1.62 3.50 10.96
CA ALA A 201 0.18 3.54 11.10
C ALA A 201 -0.24 4.41 12.30
N LEU A 202 0.45 4.28 13.44
CA LEU A 202 0.22 5.07 14.64
C LEU A 202 0.31 6.58 14.38
N TRP A 203 1.41 7.04 13.78
CA TRP A 203 1.63 8.47 13.52
C TRP A 203 0.61 9.05 12.55
N LEU A 204 0.21 8.26 11.55
CA LEU A 204 -0.82 8.67 10.62
C LEU A 204 -2.18 8.82 11.29
N VAL A 205 -2.62 7.82 12.06
CA VAL A 205 -3.92 7.86 12.73
C VAL A 205 -3.93 8.97 13.77
N SER A 206 -2.80 9.23 14.44
CA SER A 206 -2.62 10.36 15.34
C SER A 206 -2.84 11.71 14.64
N GLY A 207 -2.28 11.90 13.45
CA GLY A 207 -2.51 13.11 12.65
C GLY A 207 -3.91 13.21 12.04
N LEU A 208 -4.55 12.06 11.76
CA LEU A 208 -5.91 11.99 11.19
C LEU A 208 -6.97 12.35 12.23
N CYS A 209 -6.91 11.72 13.40
CA CYS A 209 -7.92 11.86 14.45
C CYS A 209 -7.63 13.03 15.39
N GLY A 210 -6.35 13.39 15.57
CA GLY A 210 -5.91 14.40 16.53
C GLY A 210 -6.11 13.95 17.99
N LEU A 211 -5.21 14.33 18.89
CA LEU A 211 -5.44 14.15 20.32
C LEU A 211 -6.28 15.32 20.82
N GLN A 212 -7.56 15.06 21.11
CA GLN A 212 -8.40 16.04 21.79
C GLN A 212 -7.83 16.27 23.20
N LYS A 213 -7.27 17.45 23.44
CA LYS A 213 -7.04 17.93 24.81
C LYS A 213 -8.42 18.32 25.31
N SER A 214 -9.03 17.49 26.16
CA SER A 214 -10.35 17.77 26.72
C SER A 214 -10.32 19.16 27.37
N GLY A 215 -10.90 20.13 26.69
CA GLY A 215 -11.10 21.48 27.21
C GLY A 215 -12.39 21.49 28.01
N SER A 216 -12.40 20.84 29.16
CA SER A 216 -13.43 21.00 30.19
C SER A 216 -12.92 20.41 31.49
N ASP A 217 -13.32 21.00 32.61
CA ASP A 217 -12.84 20.81 33.99
C ASP A 217 -13.08 19.41 34.61
N SER A 218 -13.13 18.37 33.78
CA SER A 218 -13.09 16.97 34.19
C SER A 218 -11.70 16.41 33.93
N ALA A 219 -11.14 15.69 34.91
CA ALA A 219 -9.78 15.15 34.87
C ALA A 219 -9.47 14.53 33.49
N PRO A 220 -8.26 14.77 32.93
CA PRO A 220 -7.94 14.34 31.57
C PRO A 220 -8.00 12.81 31.51
N THR A 221 -9.12 12.29 31.01
CA THR A 221 -9.22 10.87 30.67
C THR A 221 -8.39 10.71 29.42
N ALA A 222 -7.24 10.03 29.55
CA ALA A 222 -6.38 9.77 28.41
C ALA A 222 -7.19 9.08 27.31
N PRO A 223 -7.01 9.46 26.03
CA PRO A 223 -7.74 8.83 24.94
C PRO A 223 -7.42 7.33 24.88
N ASP A 224 -8.42 6.55 24.49
CA ASP A 224 -8.24 5.10 24.30
C ASP A 224 -7.08 4.82 23.32
N PRO A 225 -6.26 3.80 23.58
CA PRO A 225 -5.15 3.46 22.71
C PRO A 225 -5.66 2.90 21.39
N ILE A 226 -4.93 3.16 20.31
CA ILE A 226 -5.22 2.64 18.99
C ILE A 226 -4.94 1.14 18.94
N GLU A 227 -5.93 0.37 18.54
CA GLU A 227 -5.78 -1.06 18.27
C GLU A 227 -5.23 -1.26 16.84
N ILE A 228 -4.04 -1.83 16.73
CA ILE A 228 -3.37 -2.14 15.45
C ILE A 228 -3.32 -3.66 15.29
N PHE A 229 -3.96 -4.15 14.22
CA PHE A 229 -4.03 -5.58 13.93
C PHE A 229 -2.89 -6.00 12.99
N ALA A 230 -2.22 -7.09 13.33
CA ALA A 230 -1.16 -7.69 12.52
C ALA A 230 -1.35 -9.20 12.39
N SER A 231 -0.76 -9.78 11.34
CA SER A 231 -0.72 -11.23 11.13
C SER A 231 0.65 -11.79 11.52
N THR A 232 0.74 -13.09 11.77
CA THR A 232 2.04 -13.76 11.81
C THR A 232 2.66 -13.79 10.40
N GLU A 233 3.96 -14.06 10.30
CA GLU A 233 4.65 -14.06 9.00
C GLU A 233 4.07 -15.12 8.04
N GLU A 234 3.57 -16.22 8.58
CA GLU A 234 2.99 -17.34 7.84
C GLU A 234 1.66 -16.97 7.17
N GLU A 235 0.85 -16.13 7.84
CA GLU A 235 -0.49 -15.74 7.40
C GLU A 235 -0.50 -14.34 6.74
N GLU A 236 0.66 -13.71 6.61
CA GLU A 236 0.75 -12.34 6.10
C GLU A 236 0.45 -12.27 4.60
N ILE A 237 -0.39 -11.30 4.23
CA ILE A 237 -0.86 -11.06 2.86
C ILE A 237 -0.56 -9.63 2.39
N LEU A 238 -0.04 -8.76 3.27
CA LEU A 238 0.29 -7.39 2.93
C LEU A 238 1.58 -7.27 2.09
N TYR A 239 2.38 -8.32 2.02
CA TYR A 239 3.49 -8.49 1.07
C TYR A 239 3.43 -9.87 0.41
N PRO A 240 4.08 -10.05 -0.77
CA PRO A 240 4.19 -11.36 -1.40
C PRO A 240 4.92 -12.35 -0.50
N ASN A 241 4.19 -13.34 0.03
CA ASN A 241 4.70 -14.27 1.03
C ASN A 241 5.31 -15.53 0.38
N TYR A 242 6.41 -15.36 -0.35
CA TYR A 242 7.10 -16.46 -1.02
C TYR A 242 7.70 -17.53 -0.09
N PRO A 243 8.12 -17.24 1.17
CA PRO A 243 8.61 -18.30 2.06
C PRO A 243 7.52 -19.30 2.48
N PHE A 244 6.27 -18.83 2.62
CA PHE A 244 5.15 -19.64 3.10
C PHE A 244 4.13 -20.02 2.00
N CYS A 245 4.26 -19.45 0.80
CA CYS A 245 3.50 -19.85 -0.39
C CYS A 245 4.39 -20.60 -1.40
N ASN A 246 4.31 -21.93 -1.37
CA ASN A 246 5.16 -22.80 -2.22
C ASN A 246 5.05 -22.51 -3.72
N ASP A 247 3.84 -22.29 -4.23
CA ASP A 247 3.63 -22.06 -5.67
C ASP A 247 4.22 -20.71 -6.10
N LEU A 248 4.03 -19.66 -5.30
CA LEU A 248 4.65 -18.36 -5.54
C LEU A 248 6.18 -18.44 -5.46
N GLY A 249 6.71 -19.17 -4.47
CA GLY A 249 8.15 -19.40 -4.31
C GLY A 249 8.76 -20.08 -5.53
N ARG A 250 8.08 -21.10 -6.10
CA ARG A 250 8.52 -21.79 -7.31
C ARG A 250 8.55 -20.88 -8.54
N LEU A 251 7.51 -20.07 -8.75
CA LEU A 251 7.44 -19.14 -9.88
C LEU A 251 8.57 -18.10 -9.86
N LEU A 252 8.88 -17.57 -8.67
CA LEU A 252 9.97 -16.61 -8.51
C LEU A 252 11.33 -17.28 -8.72
N TRP A 253 11.55 -18.48 -8.16
CA TRP A 253 12.83 -19.18 -8.33
C TRP A 253 13.11 -19.58 -9.79
N SER A 254 12.10 -20.04 -10.53
CA SER A 254 12.25 -20.40 -11.96
C SER A 254 12.61 -19.21 -12.85
N SER A 255 12.36 -17.98 -12.40
CA SER A 255 12.62 -16.75 -13.17
C SER A 255 14.07 -16.24 -13.03
N TRP A 256 14.82 -16.73 -12.02
CA TRP A 256 16.16 -16.23 -11.70
C TRP A 256 17.29 -17.21 -12.07
N CYS A 257 16.97 -18.46 -12.42
CA CYS A 257 17.93 -19.47 -12.86
C CYS A 257 17.66 -20.01 -14.28
N GLY A 258 16.93 -19.25 -15.11
CA GLY A 258 16.64 -19.59 -16.51
C GLY A 258 17.49 -18.80 -17.50
#